data_AF-A0A1I3SJV1-F1
#
_entry.id   AF-A0A1I3SJV1-F1
#
_cell.length_a   1.000
_cell.length_b   1.000
_cell.length_c   1.000
_cell.angle_alpha   90.00
_cell.angle_beta   90.00
_cell.angle_gamma   90.00
#
_symmetry.space_group_name_H-M   'P 1'
#
loop_
_entity.id
_entity.type
_entity.pdbx_description
1 polymer ?
#
loop_
_entity_poly.entity_id
_entity_poly.type
_entity_poly.pdbx_seq_one_letter_code
_entity_poly.pdbx_strand_id
1 'polypeptide(L)'
;MELFDGQRAFVRSINLVPLSSISAYLSGGSVNLKQFAFANVGGNILIFIPLGAYVSVLRNNHGGRSNLLLILSMSLAVEVIQGLLGIGTADIDDILLNGLGGWIGILACKSLRFLLREEKNVRAVIAALSALVGLPVMFDLLFMIQMRF
;
A
#
# COMPACT_ATOMS: atom_id res chain seq x y z
N MET A 1 -32.77 22.44 -16.88
CA MET A 1 -31.35 22.84 -16.83
C MET A 1 -30.87 22.58 -15.41
N GLU A 2 -30.75 21.30 -15.05
CA GLU A 2 -30.41 20.80 -13.70
C GLU A 2 -28.88 20.69 -13.56
N LEU A 3 -28.16 21.77 -13.86
CA LEU A 3 -26.69 21.79 -13.94
C LEU A 3 -26.02 22.32 -12.67
N PHE A 4 -26.77 22.61 -11.61
CA PHE A 4 -26.26 23.18 -10.36
C PHE A 4 -26.95 22.60 -9.12
N ASP A 5 -27.05 21.28 -9.02
CA ASP A 5 -27.33 20.66 -7.73
C ASP A 5 -26.02 20.52 -6.94
N GLY A 6 -25.70 21.58 -6.18
CA GLY A 6 -24.47 21.77 -5.40
C GLY A 6 -24.34 20.88 -4.16
N GLN A 7 -25.03 19.73 -4.12
CA GLN A 7 -24.98 18.76 -3.03
C GLN A 7 -24.23 17.45 -3.39
N ARG A 8 -23.22 17.52 -4.26
CA ARG A 8 -22.09 16.58 -4.19
C ARG A 8 -20.95 17.20 -3.40
N ALA A 9 -21.23 17.58 -2.15
CA ALA A 9 -20.17 17.57 -1.15
C ALA A 9 -19.78 16.09 -1.00
N PHE A 10 -18.84 15.64 -1.84
CA PHE A 10 -18.07 14.43 -1.62
C PHE A 10 -17.56 14.56 -0.19
N VAL A 11 -18.23 13.91 0.78
CA VAL A 11 -17.77 13.88 2.16
C VAL A 11 -16.50 13.05 2.12
N ARG A 12 -15.40 13.73 1.82
CA ARG A 12 -14.08 13.15 1.67
C ARG A 12 -13.57 12.92 3.07
N SER A 13 -13.67 11.69 3.55
CA SER A 13 -13.05 11.29 4.82
C SER A 13 -11.54 11.34 4.65
N ILE A 14 -10.90 12.22 5.41
CA ILE A 14 -9.43 12.31 5.51
C ILE A 14 -9.12 12.03 6.97
N ASN A 15 -8.38 10.95 7.23
CA ASN A 15 -7.98 10.56 8.57
C ASN A 15 -6.51 10.93 8.78
N LEU A 16 -6.28 12.05 9.46
CA LEU A 16 -4.94 12.58 9.73
C LEU A 16 -4.43 12.22 11.12
N VAL A 17 -5.22 11.49 11.91
CA VAL A 17 -4.85 11.10 13.28
C VAL A 17 -4.18 9.74 13.23
N PRO A 18 -2.86 9.67 13.49
CA PRO A 18 -2.15 8.39 13.52
C PRO A 18 -2.74 7.50 14.60
N LEU A 19 -2.87 6.20 14.33
CA LEU A 19 -3.36 5.17 15.25
C LEU A 19 -4.84 5.31 15.62
N SER A 20 -5.61 6.15 14.94
CA SER A 20 -7.05 6.32 15.22
C SER A 20 -7.81 5.02 15.03
N SER A 21 -7.51 4.29 13.95
CA SER A 21 -7.99 2.93 13.72
C SER A 21 -7.62 2.07 14.92
N ILE A 22 -6.31 1.87 15.20
CA ILE A 22 -5.76 1.04 16.31
C ILE A 22 -6.36 1.39 17.69
N SER A 23 -6.61 2.67 17.97
CA SER A 23 -7.23 3.13 19.21
C SER A 23 -8.67 2.65 19.36
N ALA A 24 -9.44 2.59 18.26
CA ALA A 24 -10.78 2.00 18.23
C ALA A 24 -10.77 0.46 18.40
N TYR A 25 -9.67 -0.22 18.03
CA TYR A 25 -9.46 -1.66 18.32
C TYR A 25 -9.26 -1.89 19.82
N LEU A 26 -8.46 -1.02 20.46
CA LEU A 26 -8.10 -1.13 21.88
C LEU A 26 -9.25 -0.71 22.81
N SER A 27 -10.12 0.20 22.39
CA SER A 27 -11.24 0.70 23.20
C SER A 27 -12.49 -0.19 23.21
N GLY A 28 -12.45 -1.37 22.57
CA GLY A 28 -13.55 -2.36 22.64
C GLY A 28 -14.38 -2.51 21.37
N GLY A 29 -13.83 -2.17 20.19
CA GLY A 29 -14.49 -2.41 18.91
C GLY A 29 -14.94 -3.87 18.69
N SER A 30 -16.01 -4.05 17.90
CA SER A 30 -16.58 -5.36 17.56
C SER A 30 -15.56 -6.28 16.89
N VAL A 31 -15.80 -7.60 16.93
CA VAL A 31 -14.90 -8.60 16.30
C VAL A 31 -14.70 -8.32 14.81
N ASN A 32 -15.75 -7.87 14.11
CA ASN A 32 -15.69 -7.51 12.70
C ASN A 32 -14.80 -6.29 12.46
N LEU A 33 -14.93 -5.25 13.28
CA LEU A 33 -14.00 -4.11 13.22
C LEU A 33 -12.58 -4.60 13.45
N LYS A 34 -12.35 -5.47 14.45
CA LYS A 34 -11.04 -6.05 14.76
C LYS A 34 -10.36 -6.78 13.60
N GLN A 35 -11.14 -7.54 12.85
CA GLN A 35 -10.64 -8.22 11.66
C GLN A 35 -10.32 -7.24 10.53
N PHE A 36 -11.14 -6.19 10.36
CA PHE A 36 -10.98 -5.21 9.29
C PHE A 36 -9.68 -4.41 9.34
N ALA A 37 -9.27 -3.78 10.46
CA ALA A 37 -7.96 -3.10 10.45
C ALA A 37 -6.79 -4.04 10.62
N PHE A 38 -6.95 -5.24 11.17
CA PHE A 38 -5.84 -6.20 11.07
C PHE A 38 -5.56 -6.51 9.59
N ALA A 39 -6.62 -6.71 8.80
CA ALA A 39 -6.51 -6.88 7.35
C ALA A 39 -5.97 -5.62 6.66
N ASN A 40 -6.40 -4.41 7.07
CA ASN A 40 -5.90 -3.16 6.48
C ASN A 40 -4.39 -2.95 6.76
N VAL A 41 -3.99 -3.11 8.03
CA VAL A 41 -2.60 -3.06 8.48
C VAL A 41 -1.74 -4.08 7.72
N GLY A 42 -2.20 -5.33 7.68
CA GLY A 42 -1.50 -6.41 7.01
C GLY A 42 -1.41 -6.20 5.50
N GLY A 43 -2.50 -5.77 4.87
CA GLY A 43 -2.60 -5.54 3.42
C GLY A 43 -1.65 -4.44 2.94
N ASN A 44 -1.64 -3.30 3.64
CA ASN A 44 -0.78 -2.16 3.31
C ASN A 44 0.72 -2.51 3.42
N ILE A 45 1.11 -3.23 4.47
CA ILE A 45 2.49 -3.74 4.58
C ILE A 45 2.78 -4.73 3.43
N LEU A 46 1.90 -5.71 3.21
CA LEU A 46 2.15 -6.81 2.29
C LEU A 46 2.31 -6.35 0.84
N ILE A 47 1.50 -5.39 0.39
CA ILE A 47 1.56 -4.88 -1.00
C ILE A 47 2.82 -4.05 -1.26
N PHE A 48 3.38 -3.41 -0.23
CA PHE A 48 4.59 -2.59 -0.36
C PHE A 48 5.91 -3.37 -0.23
N ILE A 49 5.91 -4.59 0.31
CA ILE A 49 7.10 -5.47 0.34
C ILE A 49 7.66 -5.74 -1.07
N PRO A 50 6.89 -6.26 -2.04
CA PRO A 50 7.41 -6.49 -3.39
C PRO A 50 7.84 -5.19 -4.07
N LEU A 51 7.13 -4.08 -3.84
CA LEU A 51 7.52 -2.75 -4.36
C LEU A 51 8.89 -2.31 -3.82
N GLY A 52 9.14 -2.45 -2.51
CA GLY A 52 10.42 -2.09 -1.91
C GLY A 52 11.59 -2.94 -2.40
N ALA A 53 11.34 -4.23 -2.66
CA ALA A 53 12.31 -5.12 -3.28
C ALA A 53 12.60 -4.70 -4.73
N TYR A 54 11.56 -4.39 -5.51
CA TYR A 54 11.68 -3.96 -6.89
C TYR A 54 12.45 -2.64 -7.05
N VAL A 55 12.15 -1.64 -6.21
CA VAL A 55 12.89 -0.37 -6.16
C VAL A 55 14.38 -0.62 -5.85
N SER A 56 14.67 -1.57 -4.95
CA SER A 56 16.05 -1.93 -4.60
C SER A 56 16.82 -2.61 -5.74
N VAL A 57 16.13 -3.36 -6.60
CA VAL A 57 16.71 -3.93 -7.82
C VAL A 57 16.99 -2.85 -8.86
N LEU A 58 15.97 -2.05 -9.19
CA LEU A 58 16.06 -1.03 -10.23
C LEU A 58 17.11 0.03 -9.90
N ARG A 59 17.16 0.47 -8.65
CA ARG A 59 18.01 1.58 -8.24
C ARG A 59 19.40 1.16 -7.80
N ASN A 60 19.75 -0.13 -7.88
CA ASN A 60 20.99 -0.92 -7.66
C ASN A 60 22.18 -0.33 -6.86
N ASN A 61 22.33 1.00 -6.80
CA ASN A 61 23.44 1.76 -6.26
C ASN A 61 23.01 2.93 -5.34
N HIS A 62 21.71 3.15 -5.11
CA HIS A 62 21.24 4.17 -4.17
C HIS A 62 21.09 3.59 -2.76
N GLY A 63 21.55 4.33 -1.74
CA GLY A 63 21.44 3.92 -0.35
C GLY A 63 20.00 3.65 0.08
N GLY A 64 19.80 2.73 1.04
CA GLY A 64 18.47 2.30 1.48
C GLY A 64 17.54 3.44 1.92
N ARG A 65 18.09 4.54 2.43
CA ARG A 65 17.34 5.76 2.78
C ARG A 65 16.70 6.43 1.56
N SER A 66 17.42 6.53 0.45
CA SER A 66 16.88 7.12 -0.78
C SER A 66 15.77 6.25 -1.39
N ASN A 67 15.91 4.92 -1.30
CA ASN A 67 14.85 4.01 -1.72
C ASN A 67 13.61 4.15 -0.83
N LEU A 68 13.79 4.26 0.48
CA LEU A 68 12.68 4.46 1.41
C LEU A 68 11.94 5.78 1.15
N LEU A 69 12.66 6.88 0.91
CA LEU A 69 12.05 8.16 0.57
C LEU A 69 11.20 8.06 -0.71
N LEU A 70 11.70 7.37 -1.74
CA LEU A 70 10.92 7.15 -2.97
C LEU A 70 9.65 6.34 -2.69
N ILE A 71 9.73 5.30 -1.86
CA ILE A 71 8.58 4.48 -1.50
C ILE A 71 7.54 5.31 -0.73
N LEU A 72 7.98 6.12 0.24
CA LEU A 72 7.09 7.02 0.98
C LEU A 72 6.43 8.05 0.06
N SER A 73 7.18 8.61 -0.90
CA SER A 73 6.61 9.52 -1.91
C SER A 73 5.59 8.82 -2.81
N MET A 74 5.84 7.56 -3.19
CA MET A 74 4.85 6.77 -3.95
C MET A 74 3.60 6.49 -3.12
N SER A 75 3.74 6.10 -1.85
CA SER A 75 2.60 5.90 -0.97
C SER A 75 1.77 7.17 -0.78
N LEU A 76 2.43 8.31 -0.59
CA LEU A 76 1.74 9.60 -0.49
C LEU A 76 0.97 9.91 -1.79
N ALA A 77 1.57 9.65 -2.95
CA ALA A 77 0.90 9.86 -4.23
C ALA A 77 -0.34 8.97 -4.38
N VAL A 78 -0.26 7.69 -3.96
CA VAL A 78 -1.41 6.78 -3.95
C VAL A 78 -2.52 7.33 -3.07
N GLU A 79 -2.21 7.79 -1.85
CA GLU A 79 -3.24 8.27 -0.92
C GLU A 79 -3.88 9.59 -1.37
N VAL A 80 -3.09 10.47 -1.99
CA VAL A 80 -3.61 11.68 -2.63
C VAL A 80 -4.58 11.31 -3.76
N ILE A 81 -4.20 10.36 -4.62
CA ILE A 81 -5.05 9.89 -5.73
C ILE A 81 -6.33 9.23 -5.21
N GLN A 82 -6.22 8.31 -4.25
CA GLN A 82 -7.37 7.63 -3.63
C GLN A 82 -8.33 8.64 -3.01
N GLY A 83 -7.80 9.63 -2.28
CA GLY A 83 -8.59 10.71 -1.74
C GLY A 83 -9.25 11.54 -2.83
N LEU A 84 -8.54 11.91 -3.90
CA LEU A 84 -9.06 12.78 -4.96
C LEU A 84 -10.17 12.12 -5.77
N LEU A 85 -10.00 10.82 -6.05
CA LEU A 85 -10.98 10.00 -6.76
C LEU A 85 -12.12 9.53 -5.84
N GLY A 86 -11.99 9.75 -4.52
CA GLY A 86 -12.97 9.32 -3.52
C GLY A 86 -13.19 7.81 -3.53
N ILE A 87 -12.16 7.05 -3.93
CA ILE A 87 -12.17 5.58 -3.96
C ILE A 87 -11.91 5.02 -2.55
N GLY A 88 -11.22 5.79 -1.69
CA GLY A 88 -10.88 5.40 -0.34
C GLY A 88 -10.75 6.61 0.61
N THR A 89 -10.52 6.31 1.89
CA THR A 89 -10.18 7.30 2.91
C THR A 89 -8.67 7.52 2.86
N ALA A 90 -8.23 8.77 2.69
CA ALA A 90 -6.80 9.07 2.82
C ALA A 90 -6.42 8.97 4.29
N ASP A 91 -5.60 7.96 4.65
CA ASP A 91 -5.14 7.71 6.02
C ASP A 91 -3.62 7.82 6.11
N ILE A 92 -3.15 8.58 7.11
CA ILE A 92 -1.71 8.73 7.35
C ILE A 92 -1.07 7.44 7.89
N ASP A 93 -1.87 6.58 8.56
CA ASP A 93 -1.41 5.27 9.00
C ASP A 93 -1.00 4.41 7.80
N ASP A 94 -1.71 4.53 6.67
CA ASP A 94 -1.42 3.76 5.46
C ASP A 94 -0.05 4.14 4.89
N ILE A 95 0.31 5.43 4.89
CA ILE A 95 1.64 5.89 4.46
C ILE A 95 2.76 5.29 5.32
N LEU A 96 2.55 5.21 6.64
CA LEU A 96 3.52 4.63 7.57
C LEU A 96 3.65 3.12 7.36
N LEU A 97 2.53 2.41 7.22
CA LEU A 97 2.47 0.97 6.99
C LEU A 97 3.10 0.58 5.65
N ASN A 98 2.81 1.32 4.60
CA ASN A 98 3.40 1.19 3.28
C ASN A 98 4.92 1.44 3.33
N GLY A 99 5.35 2.45 4.08
CA GLY A 99 6.76 2.69 4.37
C GLY A 99 7.45 1.51 5.06
N LEU A 100 6.81 0.91 6.07
CA LEU A 100 7.30 -0.28 6.76
C LEU A 100 7.41 -1.49 5.82
N GLY A 101 6.37 -1.76 5.04
CA GLY A 101 6.39 -2.81 4.01
C GLY A 101 7.52 -2.61 3.01
N GLY A 102 7.68 -1.38 2.51
CA GLY A 102 8.77 -1.01 1.62
C GLY A 102 10.16 -1.23 2.22
N TRP A 103 10.36 -0.88 3.49
CA TRP A 103 11.61 -1.11 4.19
C TRP A 103 11.92 -2.60 4.34
N ILE A 104 10.92 -3.40 4.71
CA ILE A 104 11.04 -4.88 4.77
C ILE A 104 11.43 -5.42 3.39
N GLY A 105 10.80 -4.94 2.32
CA GLY A 105 11.15 -5.30 0.94
C GLY A 105 12.59 -4.97 0.54
N ILE A 106 13.09 -3.79 0.93
CA ILE A 106 14.49 -3.38 0.71
C ILE A 106 15.44 -4.36 1.41
N LEU A 107 15.18 -4.68 2.68
CA LEU A 107 16.00 -5.61 3.46
C LEU A 107 15.95 -7.02 2.88
N ALA A 108 14.76 -7.52 2.53
CA ALA A 108 14.57 -8.81 1.90
C ALA A 108 15.34 -8.91 0.57
N CYS A 109 15.31 -7.89 -0.27
CA CYS A 109 16.07 -7.87 -1.52
C CYS A 109 17.59 -7.92 -1.28
N LYS A 110 18.11 -7.21 -0.27
CA LYS A 110 19.53 -7.27 0.08
C LYS A 110 19.93 -8.66 0.56
N SER A 111 19.14 -9.26 1.44
CA SER A 111 19.34 -10.64 1.89
C SER A 111 19.26 -11.62 0.72
N LEU A 112 18.32 -11.43 -0.21
CA LEU A 112 18.16 -12.30 -1.37
C LEU A 112 19.34 -12.22 -2.33
N ARG A 113 19.91 -11.03 -2.56
CA ARG A 113 21.16 -10.85 -3.35
C ARG A 113 22.37 -11.48 -2.66
N PHE A 114 22.37 -11.55 -1.34
CA PHE A 114 23.41 -12.25 -0.59
C PHE A 114 23.29 -13.77 -0.74
N LEU A 115 22.07 -14.33 -0.73
CA LEU A 115 21.81 -15.77 -0.88
C LEU A 115 21.93 -16.24 -2.34
N LEU A 116 21.32 -15.50 -3.26
CA LEU A 116 21.31 -15.81 -4.68
C LEU A 116 22.45 -15.08 -5.38
N ARG A 117 23.48 -15.85 -5.77
CA ARG A 117 24.66 -15.32 -6.48
C ARG A 117 24.35 -14.67 -7.83
N GLU A 118 23.24 -15.07 -8.45
CA GLU A 118 22.86 -14.64 -9.80
C GLU A 118 21.75 -13.58 -9.75
N GLU A 119 22.03 -12.37 -10.27
CA GLU A 119 21.08 -11.26 -10.34
C GLU A 119 19.79 -11.63 -11.10
N LYS A 120 19.87 -12.51 -12.10
CA LYS A 120 18.70 -13.03 -12.83
C LYS A 120 17.72 -13.79 -11.93
N ASN A 121 18.22 -14.53 -10.94
CA ASN A 121 17.38 -15.30 -10.02
C ASN A 121 16.70 -14.37 -9.01
N VAL A 122 17.41 -13.35 -8.52
CA VAL A 122 16.85 -12.30 -7.66
C VAL A 122 15.69 -11.59 -8.36
N ARG A 123 15.90 -11.19 -9.63
CA ARG A 123 14.87 -10.54 -10.46
C ARG A 123 13.67 -11.44 -10.70
N ALA A 124 13.90 -12.72 -11.02
CA ALA A 124 12.82 -13.67 -11.25
C ALA A 124 11.97 -13.91 -10.00
N VAL A 125 12.60 -14.05 -8.82
CA VAL A 125 11.89 -14.22 -7.55
C VAL A 125 11.06 -12.98 -7.23
N ILE A 126 11.63 -11.79 -7.37
CA ILE A 126 10.89 -10.55 -7.11
C ILE A 126 9.72 -10.39 -8.08
N ALA A 127 9.92 -10.69 -9.36
CA ALA A 127 8.83 -10.65 -10.35
C ALA A 127 7.71 -11.64 -10.02
N ALA A 128 8.05 -12.88 -9.63
CA ALA A 128 7.08 -13.89 -9.23
C ALA A 128 6.29 -13.48 -7.98
N LEU A 129 6.96 -12.96 -6.96
CA LEU A 129 6.32 -12.47 -5.73
C LEU A 129 5.43 -11.25 -6.01
N SER A 130 5.88 -10.31 -6.84
CA SER A 130 5.07 -9.17 -7.26
C SER A 130 3.83 -9.61 -8.04
N ALA A 131 3.93 -10.61 -8.92
CA ALA A 131 2.79 -11.14 -9.67
C ALA A 131 1.79 -11.85 -8.75
N LEU A 132 2.28 -12.63 -7.77
CA LEU A 132 1.43 -13.32 -6.80
C LEU A 132 0.57 -12.34 -5.98
N VAL A 133 1.12 -11.18 -5.63
CA VAL A 133 0.40 -10.15 -4.86
C VAL A 133 -0.43 -9.24 -5.78
N GLY A 134 0.08 -8.87 -6.95
CA GLY A 134 -0.58 -7.94 -7.86
C GLY A 134 -1.80 -8.52 -8.59
N LEU A 135 -1.79 -9.81 -8.92
CA LEU A 135 -2.90 -10.45 -9.63
C LEU A 135 -4.20 -10.51 -8.80
N PRO A 136 -4.19 -10.91 -7.52
CA PRO A 136 -5.38 -10.83 -6.66
C PRO A 136 -5.89 -9.40 -6.50
N VAL A 137 -5.01 -8.43 -6.28
CA VAL A 137 -5.40 -7.02 -6.10
C VAL A 137 -6.04 -6.45 -7.36
N MET A 138 -5.48 -6.74 -8.53
CA MET A 138 -6.10 -6.35 -9.81
C MET A 138 -7.45 -7.04 -10.02
N PHE A 139 -7.56 -8.32 -9.65
CA PHE A 139 -8.82 -9.06 -9.75
C PHE A 139 -9.90 -8.44 -8.86
N ASP A 140 -9.59 -8.15 -7.60
CA ASP A 140 -10.52 -7.53 -6.65
C ASP A 140 -10.97 -6.14 -7.13
N LEU A 141 -10.04 -5.34 -7.68
CA LEU A 141 -10.35 -4.03 -8.26
C LEU A 141 -11.30 -4.15 -9.47
N LEU A 142 -11.02 -5.09 -10.39
CA LEU A 142 -11.86 -5.31 -11.58
C LEU A 142 -13.25 -5.82 -11.19
N PHE A 143 -13.32 -6.75 -10.25
CA PHE A 143 -14.60 -7.27 -9.73
C PHE A 143 -15.41 -6.15 -9.07
N MET A 144 -14.77 -5.28 -8.27
CA MET A 144 -15.43 -4.14 -7.63
C MET A 144 -15.93 -3.11 -8.66
N ILE A 145 -15.19 -2.87 -9.75
CA ILE A 145 -15.63 -1.98 -10.83
C ILE A 145 -16.83 -2.56 -11.57
N GLN A 146 -16.82 -3.86 -11.91
CA GLN A 146 -17.92 -4.51 -12.61
C GLN A 146 -19.22 -4.54 -11.79
N MET A 147 -19.12 -4.76 -10.48
CA MET A 147 -20.27 -4.79 -9.57
C MET A 147 -20.89 -3.40 -9.32
N ARG A 148 -20.21 -2.31 -9.73
CA ARG A 148 -20.65 -0.93 -9.52
C ARG A 148 -21.46 -0.36 -10.70
N PHE A 149 -21.65 -1.13 -11.76
CA PHE A 149 -22.42 -0.77 -12.96
C PHE A 149 -23.53 -1.76 -13.26
#